data_AF-A0A844HMX2-F1
#
_entry.id   AF-A0A844HMX2-F1
#
_cell.length_a   1.000
_cell.length_b   1.000
_cell.length_c   1.000
_cell.angle_alpha   90.00
_cell.angle_beta   90.00
_cell.angle_gamma   90.00
#
_symmetry.space_group_name_H-M   'P 1'
#
loop_
_entity.id
_entity.type
_entity.pdbx_description
1 polymer ?
#
loop_
_entity_poly.entity_id
_entity_poly.type
_entity_poly.pdbx_seq_one_letter_code
_entity_poly.pdbx_strand_id
1 'polypeptide(L)' 'MYLTDKQIADRYGVTRPTIWRWTRTDPTFPKPISLSPGCTRWKLDEIESWEAARRAA' A
#
# COMPACT_ATOMS: atom_id res chain seq x y z
N MET A 1 -7.27 10.68 0.13
CA MET A 1 -6.06 10.80 1.00
C MET A 1 -4.95 9.93 0.43
N TYR A 2 -3.69 10.35 0.51
CA TYR A 2 -2.53 9.57 0.05
C TYR A 2 -1.66 9.14 1.23
N LEU A 3 -1.22 7.88 1.22
CA LEU A 3 -0.36 7.30 2.25
C LEU A 3 1.07 7.11 1.75
N THR A 4 2.02 7.31 2.65
CA THR A 4 3.43 6.93 2.47
C THR A 4 3.63 5.44 2.74
N ASP A 5 4.73 4.88 2.25
CA ASP A 5 5.12 3.51 2.56
C ASP A 5 5.32 3.30 4.08
N LYS A 6 5.78 4.32 4.81
CA LYS A 6 5.87 4.28 6.28
C LYS A 6 4.50 4.15 6.94
N GLN A 7 3.55 4.99 6.55
CA GLN A 7 2.19 4.96 7.12
C GLN A 7 1.49 3.63 6.87
N ILE A 8 1.68 3.05 5.68
CA ILE A 8 1.15 1.71 5.37
C ILE A 8 1.87 0.66 6.22
N ALA A 9 3.19 0.74 6.36
CA ALA A 9 3.96 -0.19 7.18
C ALA A 9 3.49 -0.15 8.65
N ASP A 10 3.30 1.06 9.21
CA ASP A 10 2.79 1.27 10.56
C ASP A 10 1.37 0.72 10.73
N ARG A 11 0.48 0.93 9.74
CA ARG A 11 -0.91 0.41 9.76
C ARG A 11 -0.97 -1.11 9.91
N TYR A 12 -0.03 -1.83 9.30
CA TYR A 12 0.02 -3.30 9.35
C TYR A 12 1.06 -3.85 10.35
N GLY A 13 1.77 -2.98 11.09
CA GLY A 13 2.82 -3.39 12.02
C GLY A 13 4.01 -4.09 11.33
N VAL A 14 4.28 -3.77 10.07
CA VAL A 14 5.37 -4.35 9.27
C VAL A 14 6.47 -3.35 8.99
N THR A 15 7.57 -3.80 8.41
CA THR A 15 8.66 -2.90 7.98
C THR A 15 8.41 -2.35 6.57
N ARG A 16 8.95 -1.17 6.27
CA ARG A 16 8.81 -0.52 4.95
C ARG A 16 9.16 -1.45 3.76
N PRO A 17 10.24 -2.27 3.80
CA PRO A 17 10.56 -3.19 2.71
C PRO A 17 9.46 -4.21 2.42
N THR A 18 8.67 -4.60 3.42
CA THR A 18 7.55 -5.54 3.27
C THR A 18 6.46 -4.95 2.37
N ILE A 19 6.16 -3.66 2.48
CA ILE A 19 5.17 -2.99 1.62
C ILE A 19 5.62 -3.00 0.16
N TRP A 20 6.90 -2.74 -0.08
CA TRP A 20 7.49 -2.82 -1.43
C TRP A 20 7.53 -4.26 -1.96
N ARG A 21 7.73 -5.25 -1.08
CA ARG A 21 7.63 -6.66 -1.44
C ARG A 21 6.20 -7.01 -1.86
N TRP A 22 5.18 -6.63 -1.08
CA TRP A 22 3.77 -6.86 -1.42
C TRP A 22 3.42 -6.25 -2.77
N THR A 23 3.84 -5.02 -3.01
CA THR A 23 3.65 -4.34 -4.31
C THR A 23 4.21 -5.14 -5.50
N ARG A 24 5.25 -5.96 -5.29
CA ARG A 24 5.88 -6.78 -6.33
C ARG A 24 5.33 -8.21 -6.41
N THR A 25 4.94 -8.78 -5.27
CA THR A 25 4.56 -10.20 -5.16
C THR A 25 3.06 -10.42 -5.18
N ASP A 26 2.28 -9.47 -4.69
CA ASP A 26 0.83 -9.55 -4.60
C ASP A 26 0.21 -8.65 -5.69
N PRO A 27 -0.35 -9.23 -6.77
CA PRO A 27 -0.97 -8.46 -7.84
C PRO A 27 -2.26 -7.76 -7.40
N THR A 28 -2.84 -8.14 -6.27
CA THR A 28 -4.05 -7.52 -5.72
C THR A 28 -3.73 -6.29 -4.86
N PHE A 29 -2.50 -6.18 -4.37
CA PHE A 29 -2.09 -5.05 -3.53
C PHE A 29 -2.10 -3.74 -4.34
N PRO A 30 -2.58 -2.61 -3.78
CA PRO A 30 -2.68 -1.36 -4.50
C PRO A 30 -1.35 -0.88 -5.09
N LYS A 31 -1.43 -0.36 -6.32
CA LYS A 31 -0.24 0.08 -7.04
C LYS A 31 0.23 1.45 -6.52
N PRO A 32 1.55 1.64 -6.36
CA PRO A 32 2.10 2.94 -6.02
C PRO A 32 1.89 3.95 -7.14
N ILE A 33 1.61 5.19 -6.75
CA ILE A 33 1.49 6.35 -7.63
C ILE A 33 2.68 7.27 -7.37
N SER A 34 3.38 7.65 -8.43
CA SER A 34 4.45 8.64 -8.36
C SER A 34 3.87 10.04 -8.52
N LEU A 35 3.85 10.83 -7.44
CA LEU A 35 3.36 12.21 -7.46
C LEU A 35 4.45 13.21 -7.90
N SER A 36 5.72 12.89 -7.62
CA SER A 36 6.89 13.65 -8.03
C SER A 36 8.13 12.74 -8.01
N PRO A 37 9.28 13.15 -8.58
CA PRO A 37 10.53 12.39 -8.41
C PRO A 37 10.81 12.12 -6.93
N GLY A 38 10.92 10.84 -6.56
CA GLY A 38 11.15 10.40 -5.17
C GLY A 38 9.93 10.38 -4.25
N CYS A 39 8.73 10.79 -4.71
CA CYS A 39 7.51 10.79 -3.91
C CYS A 39 6.52 9.75 -4.42
N THR A 40 6.64 8.53 -3.90
CA THR A 40 5.69 7.45 -4.15
C THR A 40 4.65 7.37 -3.05
N ARG A 41 3.38 7.26 -3.43
CA ARG A 41 2.23 7.20 -2.52
C ARG A 41 1.21 6.16 -2.95
N TRP A 42 0.39 5.72 -2.00
CA TRP A 42 -0.76 4.86 -2.26
C TRP A 42 -2.04 5.64 -1.95
N LYS A 43 -3.10 5.37 -2.69
CA LYS A 43 -4.42 5.92 -2.36
C LYS A 43 -4.99 5.16 -1.16
N LEU A 44 -5.47 5.89 -0.17
CA LEU A 44 -6.13 5.30 0.99
C LEU A 44 -7.33 4.43 0.59
N ASP A 45 -8.14 4.92 -0.34
CA ASP A 45 -9.34 4.25 -0.84
C ASP A 45 -9.06 2.87 -1.46
N GLU A 46 -7.96 2.76 -2.21
CA GLU A 46 -7.53 1.48 -2.80
C GLU A 46 -7.03 0.50 -1.72
N ILE A 47 -6.34 1.02 -0.69
CA ILE A 47 -5.89 0.21 0.45
C ILE A 47 -7.08 -0.34 1.23
N GLU A 48 -8.07 0.49 1.52
CA GLU A 48 -9.29 0.08 2.22
C GLU A 48 -10.12 -0.91 1.38
N SER A 49 -10.21 -0.69 0.08
CA SER A 49 -10.87 -1.62 -0.85
C SER A 49 -10.16 -2.98 -0.88
N TRP A 50 -8.82 -2.99 -0.87
CA TRP A 50 -8.03 -4.22 -0.80
C TRP A 50 -8.21 -4.95 0.54
N GLU A 51 -8.22 -4.23 1.66
CA GLU A 51 -8.51 -4.80 2.99
C GLU A 51 -9.90 -5.44 3.03
N ALA A 52 -10.91 -4.75 2.47
CA ALA A 52 -12.28 -5.27 2.40
C ALA A 52 -12.37 -6.54 1.55
N ALA A 53 -11.71 -6.57 0.40
CA ALA A 53 -11.65 -7.76 -0.47
C ALA A 53 -11.00 -8.97 0.24
N ARG A 54 -9.96 -8.75 1.04
CA ARG A 54 -9.30 -9.82 1.83
C ARG A 54 -10.11 -10.29 3.02
N ARG A 55 -10.96 -9.44 3.60
CA ARG A 55 -11.84 -9.83 4.72
C ARG A 55 -13.02 -10.70 4.28
N ALA A 56 -13.44 -10.57 3.02
CA ALA A 56 -14.57 -11.31 2.46
C ALA A 56 -14.19 -12.71 1.90
N ALA A 57 -12.90 -13.08 1.96
CA ALA A 57 -12.36 -14.37 1.55
C ALA A 57 -12.03 -15.24 2.78
#